data_AF-A0A2V5VP93-F1
#
_entry.id   AF-A0A2V5VP93-F1
#
_cell.length_a   1.000
_cell.length_b   1.000
_cell.length_c   1.000
_cell.angle_alpha   90.00
_cell.angle_beta   90.00
_cell.angle_gamma   90.00
#
_symmetry.space_group_name_H-M   'P 1'
#
loop_
_entity.id
_entity.type
_entity.pdbx_description
1 polymer ?
#
loop_
_entity_poly.entity_id
_entity_poly.type
_entity_poly.pdbx_seq_one_letter_code
_entity_poly.pdbx_strand_id
1 'polypeptide(L)' 'MKTGYTEAAGHCLICSGSRAGRDVIVVVLGDSKAGVWRDASALLSWGLWM' A
#
# COMPACT_ATOMS: atom_id res chain seq x y z
N MET A 1 6.41 -7.87 -0.51
CA MET A 1 5.51 -7.05 0.34
C MET A 1 6.14 -6.89 1.71
N LYS A 2 6.10 -5.69 2.31
CA LYS A 2 6.68 -5.42 3.65
C LYS A 2 5.85 -4.41 4.42
N THR A 3 5.66 -4.68 5.71
CA THR A 3 5.09 -3.74 6.70
C THR A 3 6.19 -3.09 7.52
N GLY A 4 5.96 -1.89 8.04
CA GLY A 4 6.85 -1.20 8.97
C GLY A 4 6.07 -0.35 9.97
N TYR A 5 6.60 -0.23 11.19
CA TYR A 5 6.05 0.66 12.21
C TYR A 5 7.15 1.16 13.14
N THR A 6 7.14 2.46 13.39
CA THR A 6 7.80 3.10 14.54
C THR A 6 6.92 4.27 14.99
N GLU A 7 7.09 4.72 16.24
CA GLU A 7 6.36 5.89 16.76
C GLU A 7 6.57 7.14 15.88
N ALA A 8 7.79 7.34 15.37
CA ALA A 8 8.11 8.51 14.53
C ALA A 8 7.62 8.38 13.08
N ALA A 9 7.56 7.16 12.53
CA ALA A 9 7.23 6.92 11.12
C ALA A 9 5.78 6.50 10.88
N GLY A 10 4.99 6.26 11.94
CA GLY A 10 3.65 5.69 11.82
C GLY A 10 3.65 4.30 11.19
N HIS A 11 2.49 3.85 10.71
CA HIS A 11 2.36 2.59 9.97
C HIS A 11 2.69 2.78 8.50
N CYS A 12 3.58 1.93 8.01
CA CYS A 12 4.04 1.90 6.64
C CYS A 12 3.73 0.55 6.00
N LEU A 13 3.39 0.56 4.71
CA LEU A 13 3.11 -0.63 3.92
C LEU A 13 3.63 -0.48 2.49
N ILE A 14 4.38 -1.49 2.05
CA ILE A 14 4.81 -1.65 0.67
C ILE A 14 4.16 -2.92 0.13
N CYS A 15 3.29 -2.75 -0.85
CA CYS A 15 2.65 -3.86 -1.55
C CYS A 15 2.80 -3.73 -3.06
N SER A 16 2.57 -4.84 -3.75
CA SER A 16 2.65 -4.90 -5.20
C SER A 16 1.54 -5.80 -5.71
N GLY A 17 1.10 -5.58 -6.93
CA GLY A 17 0.13 -6.42 -7.61
C GLY A 17 0.29 -6.34 -9.12
N SER A 18 -0.21 -7.36 -9.79
CA SER A 18 -0.04 -7.57 -11.22
C SER A 18 -1.38 -7.94 -11.84
N ARG A 19 -1.78 -7.29 -12.93
CA ARG A 19 -3.04 -7.60 -13.65
C ARG A 19 -2.93 -7.22 -15.12
N ALA A 20 -3.35 -8.12 -16.01
CA ALA A 20 -3.40 -7.87 -17.47
C ALA A 20 -2.09 -7.33 -18.07
N GLY A 21 -0.94 -7.85 -17.63
CA GLY A 21 0.39 -7.41 -18.08
C GLY A 21 0.87 -6.08 -17.49
N ARG A 22 0.14 -5.51 -16.52
CA ARG A 22 0.52 -4.33 -15.76
C ARG A 22 0.97 -4.73 -14.36
N ASP A 23 2.14 -4.26 -13.96
CA ASP A 23 2.69 -4.39 -12.61
C ASP A 23 2.64 -3.05 -11.88
N VAL A 24 2.18 -3.05 -10.63
CA VAL A 24 2.03 -1.86 -9.79
C VAL A 24 2.66 -2.12 -8.43
N ILE A 25 3.41 -1.14 -7.93
CA ILE A 25 3.93 -1.09 -6.56
C ILE A 25 3.29 0.10 -5.86
N VAL A 26 2.75 -0.13 -4.67
CA VAL A 26 2.15 0.89 -3.80
C VAL A 26 2.98 0.98 -2.53
N VAL A 27 3.29 2.23 -2.14
CA VAL A 27 4.04 2.56 -0.93
C VAL A 27 3.21 3.55 -0.13
N VAL A 28 2.78 3.14 1.07
CA VAL A 28 2.09 3.99 2.05
C VAL A 28 3.01 4.20 3.24
N LEU A 29 3.21 5.46 3.64
CA LEU A 29 4.08 5.87 4.73
C LEU A 29 3.30 6.78 5.69
N GLY A 30 3.54 6.66 7.00
CA GLY A 30 2.99 7.61 7.98
C GLY A 30 1.49 7.48 8.26
N ASP A 31 0.87 6.34 7.98
CA ASP A 31 -0.57 6.15 8.18
C ASP A 31 -0.88 5.56 9.57
N SER A 32 -2.15 5.53 9.92
CA SER A 32 -2.72 4.78 11.03
C SER A 32 -2.69 3.27 10.79
N LYS A 33 -2.77 2.50 11.88
CA LYS A 33 -2.76 1.02 11.86
C LYS A 33 -3.81 0.41 10.93
N ALA A 34 -5.01 0.99 10.91
CA ALA A 34 -6.11 0.50 10.08
C ALA A 34 -6.12 1.16 8.69
N GLY A 35 -5.77 2.46 8.61
CA GLY A 35 -5.70 3.21 7.35
C GLY A 35 -4.72 2.59 6.37
N VAL A 36 -3.54 2.18 6.85
CA VAL A 36 -2.45 1.70 5.98
C VAL A 36 -2.88 0.56 5.06
N TRP A 37 -3.78 -0.32 5.52
CA TRP A 37 -4.31 -1.44 4.74
C TRP A 37 -5.41 -1.00 3.79
N ARG A 38 -6.34 -0.18 4.26
CA ARG A 38 -7.45 0.35 3.47
C ARG A 38 -6.92 1.17 2.30
N ASP A 39 -6.00 2.06 2.58
CA ASP A 39 -5.50 3.04 1.63
C ASP A 39 -4.56 2.36 0.62
N ALA A 40 -3.70 1.43 1.06
CA ALA A 40 -2.91 0.61 0.14
C ALA A 40 -3.79 -0.27 -0.77
N SER A 41 -4.89 -0.84 -0.24
CA SER A 41 -5.82 -1.64 -1.03
C SER A 41 -6.58 -0.78 -2.04
N ALA A 42 -7.00 0.43 -1.67
CA ALA A 42 -7.67 1.36 -2.56
C ALA A 42 -6.72 1.82 -3.69
N LEU A 43 -5.48 2.19 -3.37
CA LEU A 43 -4.47 2.60 -4.34
C LEU A 43 -4.08 1.45 -5.29
N LEU A 44 -3.89 0.25 -4.76
CA LEU A 44 -3.55 -0.92 -5.60
C LEU A 44 -4.71 -1.30 -6.51
N SER A 45 -5.95 -1.23 -6.00
CA SER A 45 -7.15 -1.47 -6.80
C SER A 45 -7.27 -0.40 -7.88
N TRP A 46 -7.08 0.86 -7.54
CA TRP A 46 -7.10 1.97 -8.50
C TRP A 46 -6.06 1.77 -9.62
N GLY A 47 -4.80 1.48 -9.28
CA GLY A 47 -3.72 1.32 -10.25
C GLY A 47 -3.80 0.07 -11.12
N LEU A 48 -4.49 -0.97 -10.65
CA LEU A 48 -4.69 -2.21 -11.42
C LEU A 48 -6.00 -2.21 -12.20
N TRP A 49 -7.07 -1.61 -11.66
CA TRP A 49 -8.44 -1.73 -12.19
C TRP A 49 -8.90 -0.60 -13.11
N MET A 50 -8.25 0.58 -13.08
CA MET A 50 -8.41 1.60 -14.14
C MET A 50 -7.71 1.22 -15.44
#